data_AF-Q17N73-F1
#
_entry.id   AF-Q17N73-F1
#
_cell.length_a   1.000
_cell.length_b   1.000
_cell.length_c   1.000
_cell.angle_alpha   90.00
_cell.angle_beta   90.00
_cell.angle_gamma   90.00
#
_symmetry.space_group_name_H-M   'P 1'
#
loop_
_entity.id
_entity.type
_entity.pdbx_description
1 polymer ?
#
loop_
_entity_poly.entity_id
_entity_poly.type
_entity_poly.pdbx_seq_one_letter_code
_entity_poly.pdbx_strand_id
1 'polypeptide(L)'
;MVLLRPMLNAAKRIPLIKFRKGGPYLESSGAGLPAPSAAAGTGATQTRSVSSGEAIEEWQMPARYRRKPIDDVEIEWINRGGPPA
;
A
#
# COMPACT_ATOMS: atom_id res chain seq x y z
N MET A 1 0.03 35.58 -32.53
CA MET A 1 0.60 34.27 -32.13
C MET A 1 1.52 34.41 -30.90
N VAL A 2 1.00 34.83 -29.73
CA VAL A 2 1.85 35.10 -28.54
C VAL A 2 1.74 34.01 -27.45
N LEU A 3 0.81 33.07 -27.60
CA LEU A 3 0.57 31.98 -26.63
C LEU A 3 1.36 30.68 -26.90
N LEU A 4 2.07 30.57 -28.04
CA LEU A 4 2.78 29.34 -28.40
C LEU A 4 3.97 29.03 -27.48
N ARG A 5 4.75 30.06 -27.11
CA ARG A 5 5.95 29.91 -26.28
C ARG A 5 5.66 29.43 -24.86
N PRO A 6 4.65 29.94 -24.12
CA PRO A 6 4.32 29.41 -22.80
C PRO A 6 3.75 27.99 -22.85
N MET A 7 2.95 27.62 -23.86
CA MET A 7 2.44 26.25 -24.00
C MET A 7 3.55 25.23 -24.31
N LEU A 8 4.52 25.58 -25.16
CA LEU A 8 5.68 24.73 -25.46
C LEU A 8 6.54 24.46 -24.21
N ASN A 9 6.67 25.44 -23.32
CA ASN A 9 7.41 25.28 -22.07
C ASN A 9 6.63 24.49 -21.01
N ALA A 10 5.29 24.63 -20.98
CA ALA A 10 4.44 23.83 -20.09
C ALA A 10 4.48 22.34 -20.48
N ALA A 11 4.43 22.01 -21.77
CA ALA A 11 4.50 20.63 -22.25
C ALA A 11 5.80 19.91 -21.84
N LYS A 12 6.93 20.62 -21.72
CA LYS A 12 8.21 20.05 -21.23
C LYS A 12 8.22 19.76 -19.74
N ARG A 13 7.37 20.44 -18.96
CA ARG A 13 7.29 20.33 -17.50
C ARG A 13 6.24 19.34 -17.01
N ILE A 14 5.39 18.82 -17.89
CA ILE A 14 4.41 17.79 -17.53
C ILE A 14 5.13 16.44 -17.60
N PRO A 15 5.46 15.80 -16.46
CA PRO A 15 6.06 14.47 -16.48
C PRO A 15 5.05 13.50 -17.09
N LEU A 16 5.27 13.08 -18.33
CA LEU A 16 4.46 12.06 -18.97
C LEU A 16 4.82 10.71 -18.36
N ILE A 17 3.80 9.99 -17.88
CA ILE A 17 3.96 8.62 -17.40
C ILE A 17 4.41 7.76 -18.59
N LYS A 18 5.59 7.16 -18.49
CA LYS A 18 6.11 6.19 -19.49
C LYS A 18 5.74 4.78 -19.05
N PHE A 19 4.76 4.18 -19.71
CA PHE A 19 4.46 2.77 -19.51
C PHE A 19 5.56 1.91 -20.14
N ARG A 20 6.03 0.90 -19.41
CA ARG A 20 6.91 -0.12 -19.99
C ARG A 20 6.08 -1.02 -20.91
N LYS A 21 6.54 -1.22 -22.15
CA LYS A 21 5.98 -2.26 -23.04
C LYS A 21 6.34 -3.61 -22.41
N GLY A 22 5.34 -4.39 -21.99
CA GLY A 22 5.59 -5.68 -21.31
C GLY A 22 5.82 -5.56 -19.81
N GLY A 23 5.05 -4.75 -19.09
CA GLY A 23 5.10 -4.76 -17.62
C GLY A 23 4.67 -6.13 -17.06
N PRO A 24 5.12 -6.52 -15.85
CA PRO A 24 4.89 -7.86 -15.27
C PRO A 24 3.40 -8.23 -15.13
N TYR A 25 2.50 -7.24 -15.22
CA TYR A 25 1.07 -7.45 -15.22
C TYR A 25 0.54 -8.16 -16.49
N LEU A 26 1.25 -8.06 -17.63
CA LEU A 26 0.82 -8.74 -18.87
C LEU A 26 1.01 -10.26 -18.79
N GLU A 27 2.08 -10.76 -18.14
CA GLU A 27 2.19 -12.19 -17.80
C GLU A 27 1.24 -12.59 -16.66
N SER A 28 0.85 -11.67 -15.78
CA SER A 28 0.00 -11.97 -14.60
C SER A 28 -1.48 -12.17 -14.92
N SER A 29 -1.91 -11.94 -16.17
CA SER A 29 -3.31 -12.08 -16.58
C SER A 29 -3.82 -13.54 -16.61
N GLY A 30 -2.97 -14.52 -16.27
CA GLY A 30 -3.31 -15.94 -16.25
C GLY A 30 -3.41 -16.60 -14.87
N ALA A 31 -3.05 -15.93 -13.77
CA ALA A 31 -3.14 -16.52 -12.44
C ALA A 31 -3.49 -15.45 -11.40
N GLY A 32 -4.72 -15.50 -10.89
CA GLY A 32 -5.17 -14.58 -9.85
C GLY A 32 -4.32 -14.69 -8.59
N LEU A 33 -3.93 -13.53 -8.03
CA LEU A 33 -3.59 -13.22 -6.63
C LEU A 33 -3.16 -11.72 -6.54
N PRO A 34 -3.20 -11.08 -5.35
CA PRO A 34 -3.76 -9.73 -5.19
C PRO A 34 -2.79 -8.58 -5.51
N ALA A 35 -3.38 -7.45 -5.90
CA ALA A 35 -2.71 -6.21 -6.26
C ALA A 35 -1.92 -5.58 -5.09
N PRO A 36 -0.70 -5.05 -5.33
CA PRO A 36 -0.12 -4.05 -4.46
C PRO A 36 -0.53 -2.65 -4.93
N SER A 37 -1.22 -1.92 -4.06
CA SER A 37 -1.51 -0.49 -4.23
C SER A 37 -0.22 0.32 -4.33
N ALA A 38 -0.07 1.07 -5.43
CA ALA A 38 0.99 2.05 -5.60
C ALA A 38 0.58 3.40 -4.97
N ALA A 39 1.40 3.89 -4.03
CA ALA A 39 1.46 5.32 -3.71
C ALA A 39 2.94 5.70 -3.50
N ALA A 40 3.55 6.26 -4.55
CA ALA A 40 4.90 6.81 -4.49
C ALA A 40 4.83 8.24 -3.94
N GLY A 41 5.16 8.42 -2.66
CA GLY A 41 5.52 9.70 -2.07
C GLY A 41 7.04 9.84 -2.08
N THR A 42 7.55 10.91 -2.70
CA THR A 42 8.98 11.27 -2.66
C THR A 42 9.36 11.79 -1.29
N GLY A 43 9.84 10.91 -0.44
CA GLY A 43 10.66 11.21 0.73
C GLY A 43 11.69 10.09 0.83
N ALA A 44 12.94 10.42 1.16
CA ALA A 44 13.99 9.43 1.42
C ALA A 44 13.58 8.57 2.63
N THR A 45 12.71 7.60 2.37
CA THR A 45 12.28 6.60 3.33
C THR A 45 13.32 5.52 3.23
N GLN A 46 14.15 5.41 4.27
CA GLN A 46 14.95 4.23 4.52
C GLN A 46 14.07 3.02 4.23
N THR A 47 14.34 2.35 3.11
CA THR A 47 13.62 1.15 2.71
C THR A 47 13.92 0.14 3.79
N ARG A 48 13.05 0.05 4.81
CA ARG A 48 13.08 -1.07 5.74
C ARG A 48 12.83 -2.27 4.86
N SER A 49 13.87 -3.05 4.62
CA SER A 49 13.75 -4.33 3.97
C SER A 49 12.70 -5.10 4.76
N VAL A 50 11.51 -5.26 4.19
CA VAL A 50 10.53 -6.20 4.71
C VAL A 50 11.20 -7.55 4.49
N SER A 51 11.71 -8.16 5.57
CA SER A 51 12.35 -9.46 5.49
C SER A 51 11.31 -10.44 4.93
N SER A 52 11.56 -11.00 3.75
CA SER A 52 10.74 -12.03 3.12
C SER A 52 10.91 -13.41 3.78
N GLY A 53 11.16 -13.43 5.09
CA GLY A 53 11.27 -14.65 5.89
C GLY A 53 9.89 -15.14 6.34
N GLU A 54 9.87 -16.27 7.04
CA GLU A 54 8.66 -16.75 7.72
C GLU A 54 8.07 -15.67 8.62
N ALA A 55 6.74 -15.60 8.65
CA ALA A 55 6.03 -14.67 9.51
C ALA A 55 6.34 -15.00 10.98
N ILE A 56 6.53 -13.96 11.78
CA ILE A 56 6.77 -14.10 13.22
C ILE A 56 5.45 -14.45 13.90
N GLU A 57 5.43 -15.56 14.63
CA GLU A 57 4.27 -15.99 15.41
C GLU A 57 4.07 -15.14 16.67
N GLU A 58 2.86 -15.12 17.22
CA GLU A 58 2.53 -14.26 18.36
C GLU A 58 3.37 -14.54 19.63
N TRP A 59 3.70 -15.81 19.87
CA TRP A 59 4.55 -16.19 21.01
C TRP A 59 5.98 -15.68 20.87
N GLN A 60 6.45 -15.44 19.64
CA GLN A 60 7.77 -14.87 19.33
C GLN A 60 7.76 -13.33 19.45
N MET A 61 6.59 -12.69 19.46
CA MET A 61 6.51 -11.23 19.55
C MET A 61 6.93 -10.73 20.94
N PRO A 62 7.73 -9.63 21.00
CA PRO A 62 7.97 -8.91 22.25
C PRO A 62 6.67 -8.49 22.93
N ALA A 63 6.65 -8.49 24.27
CA ALA A 63 5.45 -8.25 25.07
C ALA A 63 4.70 -6.95 24.71
N ARG A 64 5.42 -5.89 24.30
CA ARG A 64 4.84 -4.61 23.89
C ARG A 64 4.02 -4.65 22.60
N TYR A 65 4.18 -5.69 21.78
CA TYR A 65 3.46 -5.88 20.52
C TYR A 65 2.49 -7.05 20.55
N ARG A 66 2.39 -7.79 21.67
CA ARG A 66 1.39 -8.84 21.83
C ARG A 66 0.00 -8.22 21.87
N ARG A 67 -0.98 -8.94 21.31
CA ARG A 67 -2.36 -8.48 21.33
C ARG A 67 -2.88 -8.62 22.77
N LYS A 68 -3.85 -7.77 23.12
CA LYS A 68 -4.58 -7.94 24.37
C LYS A 68 -5.58 -9.10 24.20
N PRO A 69 -5.82 -9.90 25.24
CA PRO A 69 -6.95 -10.82 25.25
C PRO A 69 -8.25 -10.05 25.00
N ILE A 70 -9.15 -10.64 24.22
CA ILE A 70 -10.46 -10.06 23.93
C ILE A 70 -11.34 -10.22 25.17
N ASP A 71 -12.01 -9.15 25.58
CA ASP A 71 -12.93 -9.13 26.72
C ASP A 71 -14.34 -9.57 26.31
N ASP A 72 -15.15 -10.08 27.24
CA ASP A 72 -16.50 -10.59 26.97
C ASP A 72 -17.41 -9.51 26.35
N VAL A 73 -17.29 -8.28 26.84
CA VAL A 73 -18.01 -7.12 26.30
C VAL A 73 -17.59 -6.82 24.85
N GLU A 74 -16.30 -6.94 24.56
CA GLU A 74 -15.77 -6.74 23.21
C GLU A 74 -16.26 -7.85 22.27
N ILE A 75 -16.33 -9.10 22.75
CA ILE A 75 -16.93 -10.22 22.00
C ILE A 75 -18.38 -9.90 21.63
N GLU A 76 -19.18 -9.40 22.59
CA GLU A 76 -20.56 -8.99 22.31
C GLU A 76 -20.64 -7.87 21.27
N TRP A 77 -19.78 -6.85 21.38
CA TRP A 77 -19.74 -5.75 20.42
C TRP A 77 -19.32 -6.22 19.03
N ILE A 78 -18.37 -7.13 18.91
CA ILE A 78 -17.98 -7.72 17.63
C ILE A 78 -19.16 -8.48 17.02
N ASN A 79 -19.87 -9.29 17.82
CA ASN A 79 -21.03 -10.06 17.36
C ASN A 79 -22.22 -9.17 16.99
N ARG A 80 -22.42 -8.05 17.68
CA ARG A 80 -23.51 -7.09 17.43
C ARG A 80 -23.17 -6.03 16.37
N GLY A 81 -21.90 -5.91 15.97
CA GLY A 81 -21.43 -4.91 14.99
C GLY A 81 -21.11 -3.53 15.59
N GLY A 82 -20.91 -3.43 16.90
CA GLY A 82 -20.46 -2.23 17.58
C GLY A 82 -20.99 -2.09 19.00
N PRO A 83 -20.55 -1.05 19.72
CA PRO A 83 -21.12 -0.67 21.02
C PRO A 83 -22.60 -0.27 20.89
N PRO A 84 -23.41 -0.42 21.96
CA PRO A 84 -24.74 0.17 22.00
C PRO A 84 -24.65 1.70 21.87
N ALA A 85 -25.53 2.28 21.05
CA ALA A 85 -25.63 3.72 20.81
C ALA A 85 -26.22 4.47 22.01
#